data_AF-A0A091T0G1-F1
#
_entry.id   AF-A0A091T0G1-F1
#
_cell.length_a   1.000
_cell.length_b   1.000
_cell.length_c   1.000
_cell.angle_alpha   90.00
_cell.angle_beta   90.00
_cell.angle_gamma   90.00
#
_symmetry.space_group_name_H-M   'P 1'
#
loop_
_entity.id
_entity.type
_entity.pdbx_description
1 polymer ?
#
loop_
_entity_poly.entity_id
_entity_poly.type
_entity_poly.pdbx_seq_one_letter_code
_entity_poly.pdbx_strand_id
1 'polypeptide(L)'
;RCCHAHDCCYKKLSSSRCSPKLVTYKYSIQGSQITCGSGSWCATGSCECDRRAAECFQRAAGTFRDSYRNYPNSRCKGSTPSC
;
A
#
# COMPACT_ATOMS: atom_id res chain seq x y z
N ARG A 1 1.29 -7.60 -7.31
CA ARG A 1 -0.17 -7.29 -7.28
C ARG A 1 -0.52 -6.39 -6.10
N CYS A 2 -0.11 -6.70 -4.86
CA CYS A 2 -0.33 -5.82 -3.70
C CYS A 2 0.13 -4.37 -3.92
N CYS A 3 1.36 -4.15 -4.43
CA CYS A 3 1.86 -2.79 -4.69
C CYS A 3 1.03 -2.02 -5.73
N HIS A 4 0.58 -2.68 -6.79
CA HIS A 4 -0.25 -2.04 -7.81
C HIS A 4 -1.61 -1.61 -7.23
N ALA A 5 -2.25 -2.46 -6.40
CA ALA A 5 -3.47 -2.07 -5.69
C ALA A 5 -3.24 -0.91 -4.70
N HIS A 6 -2.07 -0.90 -4.04
CA HIS A 6 -1.65 0.19 -3.16
C HIS A 6 -1.45 1.51 -3.92
N ASP A 7 -0.75 1.47 -5.07
CA ASP A 7 -0.58 2.62 -5.97
C ASP A 7 -1.94 3.17 -6.43
N CYS A 8 -2.88 2.29 -6.77
CA CYS A 8 -4.25 2.69 -7.14
C CYS A 8 -5.02 3.33 -5.97
N CYS A 9 -4.84 2.81 -4.75
CA CYS A 9 -5.40 3.40 -3.54
C CYS A 9 -4.84 4.81 -3.29
N TYR A 10 -3.51 4.97 -3.41
CA TYR A 10 -2.82 6.26 -3.29
C TYR A 10 -3.23 7.24 -4.39
N LYS A 11 -3.42 6.77 -5.63
CA LYS A 11 -3.92 7.59 -6.74
C LYS A 11 -5.29 8.16 -6.42
N LYS A 12 -6.21 7.34 -5.90
CA LYS A 12 -7.55 7.78 -5.47
C LYS A 12 -7.48 8.84 -4.37
N LEU A 13 -6.63 8.66 -3.36
CA LEU A 13 -6.44 9.66 -2.29
C LEU A 13 -5.84 10.96 -2.83
N SER A 14 -4.87 10.85 -3.74
CA SER A 14 -4.23 12.01 -4.37
C SER A 14 -5.22 12.83 -5.19
N SER A 15 -6.16 12.17 -5.87
CA SER A 15 -7.29 12.84 -6.56
C SER A 15 -8.21 13.61 -5.60
N SER A 16 -8.22 13.27 -4.31
CA SER A 16 -8.94 13.99 -3.26
C SER A 16 -8.09 15.03 -2.53
N ARG A 17 -7.01 15.53 -3.15
CA ARG A 17 -6.08 16.53 -2.58
C ARG A 17 -5.33 16.07 -1.33
N CYS A 18 -5.22 14.76 -1.11
CA CYS A 18 -4.34 14.21 -0.08
C CYS A 18 -2.93 13.99 -0.64
N SER A 19 -1.93 14.07 0.23
CA SER A 19 -0.55 13.67 -0.10
C SER A 19 -0.19 12.41 0.68
N PRO A 20 -0.67 11.21 0.28
CA PRO A 20 -0.54 9.99 1.07
C PRO A 20 0.92 9.54 1.28
N LYS A 21 1.85 10.03 0.45
CA LYS A 21 3.31 9.82 0.63
C LYS A 21 3.94 10.69 1.71
N LEU A 22 3.28 11.76 2.13
CA LEU A 22 3.80 12.75 3.08
C LEU A 22 2.98 12.81 4.38
N VAL A 23 1.73 12.36 4.34
CA VAL A 23 0.86 12.40 5.51
C VAL A 23 1.31 11.37 6.55
N THR A 24 1.37 11.80 7.80
CA THR A 24 1.55 10.89 8.93
C THR A 24 0.18 10.45 9.44
N TYR A 25 0.10 9.23 9.97
CA TYR A 25 -1.13 8.68 10.53
C TYR A 25 -0.83 7.84 11.76
N LYS A 26 -1.85 7.61 12.58
CA LYS A 26 -1.78 6.76 13.77
C LYS A 26 -2.26 5.36 13.42
N TYR A 27 -1.62 4.34 13.98
CA TYR A 27 -2.08 2.95 13.89
C TYR A 27 -1.67 2.20 15.16
N SER A 28 -2.34 1.08 15.40
CA SER A 28 -1.94 0.11 16.42
C SER A 28 -1.91 -1.30 15.81
N ILE A 29 -1.13 -2.18 16.45
CA ILE A 29 -1.02 -3.59 16.05
C ILE A 29 -1.36 -4.43 17.27
N GLN A 30 -2.26 -5.40 17.09
CA GLN A 30 -2.56 -6.43 18.09
C GLN A 30 -2.46 -7.80 17.40
N GLY A 31 -1.41 -8.55 17.71
CA GLY A 31 -1.08 -9.78 16.98
C GLY A 31 -0.81 -9.48 15.50
N SER A 32 -1.58 -10.11 14.60
CA SER A 32 -1.53 -9.84 13.16
C SER A 32 -2.53 -8.79 12.66
N GLN A 33 -3.35 -8.23 13.56
CA GLN A 33 -4.36 -7.25 13.19
C GLN A 33 -3.81 -5.84 13.29
N ILE A 34 -3.97 -5.07 12.20
CA ILE A 34 -3.63 -3.65 12.14
C ILE A 34 -4.93 -2.86 12.26
N THR A 35 -4.95 -1.85 13.13
CA THR A 35 -6.07 -0.94 13.29
C THR A 35 -5.63 0.48 13.01
N CYS A 36 -6.30 1.15 12.08
CA CYS A 36 -6.04 2.55 11.77
C CYS A 36 -6.65 3.46 12.84
N GLY A 37 -5.83 4.37 13.37
CA GLY A 37 -6.25 5.34 14.37
C GLY A 37 -7.05 6.48 13.75
N SER A 38 -7.79 7.20 14.59
CA SER A 38 -8.52 8.41 14.18
C SER A 38 -7.56 9.52 13.73
N GLY A 39 -7.93 10.24 12.68
CA GLY A 39 -7.20 11.38 12.15
C GLY A 39 -7.99 12.12 11.08
N SER A 40 -7.30 12.97 10.31
CA SER A 40 -7.90 13.58 9.12
C SER A 40 -8.29 12.52 8.10
N TRP A 41 -9.19 12.86 7.17
CA TRP A 41 -9.55 11.99 6.06
C TRP A 41 -8.31 11.45 5.30
N CYS A 42 -7.31 12.31 5.07
CA CYS A 42 -6.07 11.91 4.41
C CYS A 42 -5.24 10.95 5.27
N ALA A 43 -5.15 11.16 6.58
CA ALA A 43 -4.41 10.28 7.48
C ALA A 43 -5.08 8.90 7.57
N THR A 44 -6.39 8.86 7.86
CA THR A 44 -7.15 7.61 7.95
C THR A 44 -7.14 6.86 6.61
N GLY A 45 -7.36 7.58 5.50
CA GLY A 45 -7.32 6.98 4.17
C GLY A 45 -5.97 6.38 3.81
N SER A 46 -4.87 7.08 4.12
CA SER A 46 -3.52 6.58 3.84
C SER A 46 -3.18 5.37 4.70
N CYS A 47 -3.56 5.40 5.98
CA CYS A 47 -3.44 4.24 6.86
C CYS A 47 -4.20 3.03 6.31
N GLU A 48 -5.43 3.21 5.83
CA GLU A 48 -6.23 2.10 5.27
C GLU A 48 -5.62 1.53 3.99
N CYS A 49 -5.03 2.37 3.12
CA CYS A 49 -4.28 1.90 1.96
C CYS A 49 -3.07 1.04 2.40
N ASP A 50 -2.29 1.53 3.37
CA ASP A 50 -1.07 0.88 3.84
C ASP A 50 -1.37 -0.42 4.61
N ARG A 51 -2.40 -0.41 5.46
CA ARG A 51 -2.92 -1.59 6.14
C ARG A 51 -3.26 -2.70 5.14
N ARG A 52 -4.04 -2.38 4.10
CA ARG A 52 -4.43 -3.35 3.07
C ARG A 52 -3.22 -3.91 2.32
N ALA A 53 -2.23 -3.07 2.05
CA ALA A 53 -0.98 -3.50 1.43
C ALA A 53 -0.19 -4.45 2.35
N ALA A 54 -0.02 -4.10 3.62
CA ALA A 54 0.67 -4.91 4.62
C ALA A 54 0.00 -6.28 4.82
N GLU A 55 -1.32 -6.31 4.98
CA GLU A 55 -2.09 -7.57 5.07
C GLU A 55 -1.97 -8.41 3.78
N CYS A 56 -1.92 -7.76 2.61
CA CYS A 56 -1.70 -8.44 1.34
C CYS A 56 -0.29 -9.06 1.27
N PHE A 57 0.74 -8.35 1.74
CA PHE A 57 2.10 -8.89 1.81
C PHE A 57 2.19 -10.07 2.79
N GLN A 58 1.52 -9.99 3.94
CA GLN A 58 1.47 -11.10 4.89
C GLN A 58 0.88 -12.36 4.24
N ARG A 59 -0.25 -12.23 3.53
CA ARG A 59 -0.86 -13.36 2.79
C ARG A 59 0.04 -13.90 1.68
N ALA A 60 0.78 -13.02 1.00
CA ALA A 60 1.67 -13.39 -0.10
C ALA A 60 3.05 -13.90 0.36
N ALA A 61 3.37 -13.83 1.65
CA ALA A 61 4.70 -14.08 2.19
C ALA A 61 5.28 -15.44 1.78
N GLY A 62 4.45 -16.50 1.76
CA GLY A 62 4.86 -17.85 1.35
C GLY A 62 5.24 -17.99 -0.13
N THR A 63 4.90 -17.01 -0.96
CA THR A 63 5.24 -16.97 -2.40
C THR A 63 6.25 -15.87 -2.75
N PHE A 64 6.76 -15.18 -1.73
CA PHE A 64 7.76 -14.14 -1.92
C PHE A 64 9.06 -14.77 -2.46
N ARG A 65 9.65 -14.11 -3.47
CA ARG A 65 10.94 -14.52 -4.05
C ARG A 65 11.92 -13.38 -3.91
N ASP A 66 13.04 -13.65 -3.24
CA ASP A 66 14.08 -12.64 -3.00
C ASP A 66 14.67 -12.09 -4.31
N SER A 67 14.64 -12.86 -5.40
CA SER A 67 15.04 -12.41 -6.74
C SER A 67 14.24 -11.21 -7.28
N TYR A 68 13.07 -10.91 -6.72
CA TYR A 68 12.27 -9.73 -7.08
C TYR A 68 12.51 -8.53 -6.15
N ARG A 69 13.30 -8.70 -5.09
CA ARG A 69 13.76 -7.58 -4.27
C ARG A 69 14.71 -6.72 -5.13
N ASN A 70 14.44 -5.41 -5.18
CA ASN A 70 15.18 -4.45 -6.02
C ASN A 70 15.20 -4.83 -7.51
N TYR A 71 14.14 -5.47 -8.01
CA TYR A 71 14.04 -5.82 -9.43
C TYR A 71 14.06 -4.55 -10.31
N PRO A 72 14.96 -4.44 -11.30
CA PRO A 72 15.11 -3.22 -12.08
C PRO A 72 13.92 -3.00 -13.01
N ASN A 73 13.37 -1.79 -12.98
CA ASN A 73 12.17 -1.42 -13.77
C ASN A 73 12.37 -1.60 -15.28
N SER A 74 13.60 -1.47 -15.79
CA SER A 74 13.94 -1.71 -17.20
C SER A 74 13.71 -3.16 -17.66
N ARG A 75 13.63 -4.11 -16.72
CA ARG A 75 13.33 -5.52 -16.99
C ARG A 75 11.84 -5.87 -16.84
N CYS A 76 11.00 -4.90 -16.47
CA CYS A 76 9.55 -5.08 -16.49
C CYS A 76 9.04 -5.09 -17.94
N LYS A 77 8.11 -5.98 -18.25
CA LYS A 77 7.55 -6.16 -19.60
C LYS A 77 6.03 -6.20 -19.52
N GLY A 78 5.38 -5.92 -20.66
CA GLY A 78 3.92 -5.89 -20.78
C GLY A 78 3.33 -4.52 -20.43
N SER A 79 2.01 -4.42 -20.54
CA SER A 79 1.28 -3.19 -20.22
C SER A 79 1.08 -3.04 -18.71
N THR A 80 1.10 -1.79 -18.25
CA THR A 80 0.71 -1.45 -16.88
C THR A 80 -0.79 -1.72 -16.71
N PRO A 81 -1.21 -2.54 -15.73
CA PRO A 81 -2.63 -2.79 -15.49
C PRO A 81 -3.35 -1.50 -15.06
N SER A 82 -4.63 -1.38 -15.42
CA SER A 82 -5.46 -0.27 -14.96
C SER A 82 -5.68 -0.34 -13.45
N CYS A 83 -5.87 0.84 -12.85
CA CYS A 83 -6.71 0.98 -11.68
C CYS A 83 -8.17 0.97 -12.15
#